data_AF-A0A6S7K1V9-F1
#
_entry.id   AF-A0A6S7K1V9-F1
#
_cell.length_a   1.000
_cell.length_b   1.000
_cell.length_c   1.000
_cell.angle_alpha   90.00
_cell.angle_beta   90.00
_cell.angle_gamma   90.00
#
_symmetry.space_group_name_H-M   'P 1'
#
loop_
_entity.id
_entity.type
_entity.pdbx_description
1 polymer ?
#
loop_
_entity_poly.entity_id
_entity_poly.type
_entity_poly.pdbx_seq_one_letter_code
_entity_poly.pdbx_strand_id
1 'polypeptide(L)'
;MNEKKVNIVKDVYFGSSNKVFSALLVELKRNGMAKVNHHPEITKDDLQKLHLSFDLNTPKGLQQKCMFDIMFHLVRRGRENLREQTKDTFEVAVDSQNRRYVYQAVDELDKNHRENDNPQDFTTDGR
;
A
#
# COMPACT_ATOMS: atom_id res chain seq x y z
N MET A 1 -21.35 -0.47 32.61
CA MET A 1 -22.11 0.19 31.52
C MET A 1 -21.70 -0.47 30.22
N ASN A 2 -22.63 -1.07 29.47
CA ASN A 2 -22.35 -1.55 28.12
C ASN A 2 -22.33 -0.33 27.19
N GLU A 3 -21.15 0.09 26.73
CA GLU A 3 -21.06 1.00 25.59
C GLU A 3 -21.67 0.30 24.38
N LYS A 4 -22.88 0.73 23.99
CA LYS A 4 -23.41 0.35 22.68
C LYS A 4 -22.45 0.96 21.65
N LYS A 5 -21.74 0.09 20.94
CA LYS A 5 -20.83 0.47 19.86
C LYS A 5 -21.66 1.12 18.75
N VAL A 6 -21.70 2.45 18.74
CA VAL A 6 -22.46 3.24 17.76
C VAL A 6 -21.89 2.96 16.37
N ASN A 7 -22.76 2.62 15.42
CA ASN A 7 -22.39 2.39 14.04
C ASN A 7 -22.94 3.52 13.16
N ILE A 8 -22.08 4.50 12.85
CA ILE A 8 -22.46 5.68 12.06
C ILE A 8 -22.94 5.35 10.63
N VAL A 9 -22.63 4.15 10.12
CA VAL A 9 -23.02 3.70 8.78
C VAL A 9 -24.36 2.99 8.79
N LYS A 10 -24.60 2.13 9.80
CA LYS A 10 -25.75 1.21 9.82
C LYS A 10 -26.85 1.61 10.80
N ASP A 11 -26.55 2.37 11.85
CA ASP A 11 -27.55 2.71 12.86
C ASP A 11 -28.59 3.67 12.28
N VAL A 12 -29.85 3.38 12.58
CA VAL A 12 -31.03 4.10 12.05
C VAL A 12 -31.00 5.60 12.35
N TYR A 13 -30.34 6.01 13.43
CA TYR A 13 -30.18 7.40 13.84
C TYR A 13 -29.42 8.24 12.80
N PHE A 14 -28.58 7.63 11.97
CA PHE A 14 -27.79 8.31 10.95
C PHE A 14 -28.41 8.23 9.55
N GLY A 15 -29.59 7.62 9.39
CA GLY A 15 -30.20 7.39 8.08
C GLY A 15 -30.39 8.66 7.25
N SER A 16 -30.81 9.77 7.87
CA SER A 16 -30.94 11.06 7.20
C SER A 16 -29.59 11.64 6.76
N SER A 17 -28.59 11.61 7.65
CA SER A 17 -27.24 12.09 7.35
C SER A 17 -26.57 11.28 6.24
N ASN A 18 -26.74 9.96 6.23
CA ASN A 18 -26.20 9.07 5.21
C ASN A 18 -26.84 9.34 3.84
N LYS A 19 -28.15 9.62 3.79
CA LYS A 19 -28.82 10.03 2.53
C LYS A 19 -28.27 11.35 1.98
N VAL A 20 -28.08 12.36 2.84
CA VAL A 20 -27.50 13.65 2.44
C VAL A 20 -26.07 13.45 1.94
N PHE A 21 -25.26 12.68 2.67
CA PHE A 21 -23.90 12.35 2.28
C PHE A 21 -23.85 11.66 0.90
N SER A 22 -24.70 10.66 0.65
CA SER A 22 -24.79 10.02 -0.66
C SER A 22 -25.19 10.99 -1.77
N ALA A 23 -26.16 11.87 -1.52
CA ALA A 23 -26.57 12.88 -2.50
C ALA A 23 -25.42 13.85 -2.83
N LEU A 24 -24.68 14.31 -1.82
CA LEU A 24 -23.50 15.14 -1.99
C LEU A 24 -22.40 14.43 -2.80
N LEU A 25 -22.13 13.14 -2.54
CA LEU A 25 -21.18 12.38 -3.35
C LEU A 25 -21.58 12.32 -4.84
N VAL A 26 -22.87 12.15 -5.13
CA VAL A 26 -23.38 12.16 -6.51
C VAL A 26 -23.19 13.55 -7.15
N GLU A 27 -23.47 14.62 -6.42
CA GLU A 27 -23.27 15.99 -6.89
C GLU A 27 -21.79 16.30 -7.14
N LEU A 28 -20.90 15.94 -6.21
CA LEU A 28 -19.45 16.09 -6.36
C LEU A 28 -18.94 15.33 -7.59
N LYS A 29 -19.46 14.11 -7.83
CA LYS A 29 -19.15 13.33 -9.02
C LYS A 29 -19.64 14.00 -10.30
N ARG A 30 -20.87 14.54 -10.30
CA ARG A 30 -21.43 15.30 -11.44
C ARG A 30 -20.62 16.55 -11.76
N ASN A 31 -20.07 17.20 -10.74
CA ASN A 31 -19.21 18.37 -10.87
C ASN A 31 -17.75 18.02 -11.25
N GLY A 32 -17.45 16.74 -11.55
CA GLY A 32 -16.12 16.31 -11.96
C GLY A 32 -15.09 16.19 -10.82
N MET A 33 -15.49 16.42 -9.57
CA MET A 33 -14.60 16.35 -8.39
C MET A 33 -14.32 14.92 -7.94
N ALA A 34 -14.95 13.92 -8.57
CA ALA A 34 -14.63 12.51 -8.36
C ALA A 34 -13.49 12.00 -9.24
N LYS A 35 -12.88 12.86 -10.08
CA LYS A 35 -11.77 12.44 -10.93
C LYS A 35 -10.53 12.24 -10.08
N VAL A 36 -10.06 10.99 -10.02
CA VAL A 36 -8.76 10.67 -9.43
C VAL A 36 -7.67 11.19 -10.36
N ASN A 37 -6.89 12.16 -9.88
CA ASN A 37 -5.66 12.56 -10.56
C ASN A 37 -4.56 11.59 -10.13
N HIS A 38 -4.26 10.63 -11.01
CA HIS A 38 -3.14 9.73 -10.78
C HIS A 38 -1.83 10.51 -10.88
N HIS A 39 -0.90 10.19 -9.98
CA HIS A 39 0.47 10.69 -10.12
C HIS A 39 1.07 10.11 -11.40
N PRO A 40 1.91 10.86 -12.12
CA PRO A 40 2.59 10.32 -13.28
C PRO A 40 3.40 9.09 -12.87
N GLU A 41 3.45 8.11 -13.77
CA GLU A 41 4.25 6.91 -13.57
C GLU A 41 5.73 7.28 -13.49
N ILE A 42 6.48 6.58 -12.62
CA ILE A 42 7.94 6.70 -12.58
C ILE A 42 8.48 5.94 -13.78
N THR A 43 9.07 6.65 -14.73
CA THR A 43 9.60 6.04 -15.96
C THR A 43 10.93 5.34 -15.71
N LYS A 44 11.37 4.52 -16.67
CA LYS A 44 12.71 3.90 -16.62
C LYS A 44 13.83 4.95 -16.56
N ASP A 45 13.66 6.05 -17.28
CA ASP A 45 14.63 7.15 -17.31
C ASP A 45 14.68 7.87 -15.96
N ASP A 46 13.53 8.01 -15.28
CA ASP A 46 13.48 8.57 -13.92
C ASP A 46 14.19 7.66 -12.93
N LEU A 47 13.96 6.33 -13.02
CA LEU A 47 14.69 5.36 -12.20
C LEU A 47 16.20 5.41 -12.46
N GLN A 48 16.62 5.55 -13.71
CA GLN A 48 18.04 5.68 -14.06
C GLN A 48 18.65 6.93 -13.41
N LYS A 49 18.01 8.10 -13.55
CA LYS A 49 18.46 9.34 -12.92
C LYS A 49 18.51 9.22 -11.39
N LEU A 50 17.50 8.58 -10.80
CA LEU A 50 17.44 8.38 -9.36
C LEU A 50 18.58 7.47 -8.88
N HIS A 51 18.83 6.35 -9.55
CA HIS A 51 19.95 5.47 -9.20
C HIS A 51 21.32 6.14 -9.36
N LEU A 52 21.49 6.98 -10.38
CA LEU A 52 22.71 7.77 -10.57
C LEU A 52 22.91 8.87 -9.52
N SER A 53 21.84 9.27 -8.81
CA SER A 53 21.91 10.30 -7.78
C SER A 53 22.47 9.81 -6.43
N PHE A 54 22.53 8.49 -6.22
CA PHE A 54 23.06 7.91 -4.98
C PHE A 54 24.59 7.78 -5.05
N ASP A 55 25.29 8.36 -4.08
CA ASP A 55 26.74 8.15 -3.92
C ASP A 55 27.03 6.88 -3.12
N LEU A 56 27.26 5.77 -3.84
CA LEU A 56 27.53 4.46 -3.26
C LEU A 56 28.87 4.38 -2.50
N ASN A 57 29.77 5.36 -2.67
CA ASN A 57 31.04 5.40 -1.95
C ASN A 57 30.91 5.97 -0.54
N THR A 58 29.73 6.48 -0.18
CA THR A 58 29.44 6.97 1.17
C THR A 58 28.49 6.02 1.89
N PRO A 59 28.66 5.79 3.20
CA PRO A 59 27.71 4.99 3.99
C PRO A 59 26.27 5.51 3.86
N LYS A 60 26.11 6.84 3.80
CA LYS A 60 24.81 7.50 3.63
C LYS A 60 24.18 7.20 2.26
N GLY A 61 24.92 7.36 1.17
CA GLY A 61 24.38 7.12 -0.16
C GLY A 61 24.07 5.63 -0.40
N LEU A 62 24.89 4.72 0.13
CA LEU A 62 24.57 3.29 0.13
C LEU A 62 23.28 2.99 0.90
N GLN A 63 23.13 3.56 2.10
CA GLN A 63 21.90 3.41 2.89
C GLN A 63 20.67 3.93 2.14
N GLN A 64 20.77 5.11 1.51
CA GLN A 64 19.67 5.70 0.75
C GLN A 64 19.25 4.83 -0.44
N LYS A 65 20.22 4.29 -1.19
CA LYS A 65 19.96 3.38 -2.31
C LYS A 65 19.29 2.09 -1.84
N CYS A 66 19.85 1.43 -0.82
CA CYS A 66 19.25 0.22 -0.25
C CYS A 66 17.82 0.45 0.26
N MET A 67 17.60 1.58 0.95
CA MET A 67 16.28 1.92 1.47
C MET A 67 15.27 2.16 0.33
N PHE A 68 15.70 2.84 -0.74
CA PHE A 68 14.87 3.03 -1.93
C PHE A 68 14.50 1.68 -2.58
N ASP A 69 15.48 0.80 -2.82
CA ASP A 69 15.23 -0.49 -3.45
C ASP A 69 14.24 -1.35 -2.64
N ILE A 70 14.40 -1.38 -1.31
CA ILE A 70 13.48 -2.09 -0.43
C ILE A 70 12.06 -1.51 -0.55
N MET A 71 11.91 -0.19 -0.44
CA MET A 71 10.60 0.46 -0.55
C MET A 71 9.95 0.29 -1.93
N PHE A 72 10.74 0.36 -3.00
CA PHE A 72 10.24 0.34 -4.37
C PHE A 72 9.90 -1.07 -4.84
N HIS A 73 10.68 -2.08 -4.44
CA HIS A 73 10.50 -3.45 -4.91
C HIS A 73 9.75 -4.38 -3.94
N LEU A 74 9.88 -4.15 -2.62
CA LEU A 74 9.42 -5.13 -1.62
C LEU A 74 8.26 -4.63 -0.76
N VAL A 75 8.15 -3.32 -0.52
CA VAL A 75 7.12 -2.79 0.39
C VAL A 75 5.79 -2.52 -0.33
N ARG A 76 4.72 -3.17 0.12
CA ARG A 76 3.39 -3.10 -0.51
C ARG A 76 2.43 -2.09 0.14
N ARG A 77 2.73 -1.63 1.36
CA ARG A 77 1.86 -0.74 2.18
C ARG A 77 2.44 0.65 2.41
N GLY A 78 3.19 1.15 1.44
CA GLY A 78 3.85 2.46 1.56
C GLY A 78 4.84 2.48 2.72
N ARG A 79 4.58 3.27 3.77
CA ARG A 79 5.48 3.42 4.93
C ARG A 79 4.96 2.82 6.24
N GLU A 80 3.81 2.13 6.20
CA GLU A 80 3.09 1.71 7.40
C GLU A 80 3.96 0.86 8.35
N ASN A 81 4.62 -0.17 7.82
CA ASN A 81 5.43 -1.11 8.61
C ASN A 81 6.94 -0.89 8.45
N LEU A 82 7.34 0.19 7.76
CA LEU A 82 8.72 0.39 7.32
C LEU A 82 9.71 0.54 8.49
N ARG A 83 9.25 1.04 9.64
CA ARG A 83 10.08 1.21 10.84
C ARG A 83 10.29 -0.08 11.62
N GLU A 84 9.41 -1.07 11.41
CA GLU A 84 9.41 -2.35 12.11
C GLU A 84 10.23 -3.41 11.35
N GLN A 85 10.59 -3.11 10.09
CA GLN A 85 11.44 -3.97 9.29
C GLN A 85 12.81 -4.12 9.95
N THR A 86 13.24 -5.37 10.09
CA THR A 86 14.57 -5.73 10.59
C THR A 86 15.31 -6.51 9.51
N LYS A 87 16.55 -6.93 9.81
CA LYS A 87 17.32 -7.77 8.89
C LYS A 87 16.62 -9.10 8.62
N ASP A 88 15.92 -9.64 9.61
CA ASP A 88 15.25 -10.95 9.52
C ASP A 88 13.95 -10.86 8.72
N THR A 89 13.50 -9.65 8.36
CA THR A 89 12.34 -9.47 7.48
C THR A 89 12.68 -9.82 6.02
N PHE A 90 13.96 -9.83 5.65
CA PHE A 90 14.41 -10.09 4.29
C PHE A 90 15.39 -11.24 4.22
N GLU A 91 15.28 -12.03 3.16
CA GLU A 91 16.22 -13.11 2.85
C GLU A 91 16.77 -12.98 1.44
N VAL A 92 17.94 -13.60 1.23
CA VAL A 92 18.60 -13.68 -0.06
C VAL A 92 18.52 -15.11 -0.57
N ALA A 93 17.99 -15.28 -1.77
CA ALA A 93 17.89 -16.58 -2.44
C ALA A 93 18.52 -16.53 -3.84
N VAL A 94 18.59 -17.69 -4.48
CA VAL A 94 19.14 -17.88 -5.81
C VAL A 94 18.07 -18.53 -6.68
N ASP A 95 17.81 -17.96 -7.86
CA ASP A 95 16.84 -18.52 -8.80
C ASP A 95 17.41 -19.69 -9.64
N SER A 96 16.57 -20.29 -10.47
CA SER A 96 16.96 -21.39 -11.35
C SER A 96 18.01 -21.02 -12.41
N GLN A 97 18.22 -19.72 -12.64
CA GLN A 97 19.25 -19.17 -13.53
C GLN A 97 20.51 -18.74 -12.77
N ASN A 98 20.64 -19.15 -11.51
CA ASN A 98 21.76 -18.83 -10.63
C ASN A 98 21.91 -17.32 -10.32
N ARG A 99 20.81 -16.56 -10.37
CA ARG A 99 20.80 -15.13 -10.04
C ARG A 99 20.35 -14.92 -8.61
N ARG A 100 21.08 -14.09 -7.87
CA ARG A 100 20.72 -13.71 -6.49
C ARG A 100 19.57 -12.71 -6.51
N TYR A 101 18.59 -12.92 -5.64
CA TYR A 101 17.49 -11.98 -5.42
C TYR A 101 17.19 -11.85 -3.92
N VAL A 102 16.56 -10.74 -3.55
CA VAL A 102 16.11 -10.46 -2.19
C VAL A 102 14.59 -10.54 -2.17
N TYR A 103 14.02 -11.13 -1.13
CA TYR A 103 12.58 -11.23 -0.93
C TYR A 103 12.21 -11.01 0.54
N GLN A 104 10.96 -10.68 0.81
CA GLN A 104 10.44 -10.56 2.18
C GLN A 104 10.13 -11.97 2.70
N ALA A 105 10.81 -12.39 3.77
CA ALA A 105 10.68 -13.75 4.32
C ALA A 105 9.47 -13.91 5.25
N VAL A 106 9.05 -12.81 5.88
CA VAL A 106 7.87 -12.76 6.73
C VAL A 106 6.72 -12.18 5.94
N ASP A 107 5.65 -12.96 5.76
CA ASP A 107 4.43 -12.47 5.12
C ASP A 107 3.73 -11.47 6.07
N GLU A 108 3.53 -10.25 5.61
CA GLU A 108 2.74 -9.28 6.34
C GLU A 108 1.28 -9.71 6.22
N LEU A 109 0.73 -10.32 7.29
CA LEU A 109 -0.70 -10.66 7.42
C LEU A 109 -1.55 -9.64 6.65
N ASP A 110 -2.17 -10.13 5.57
CA ASP A 110 -2.96 -9.33 4.67
C ASP A 110 -4.11 -8.67 5.43
N LYS A 111 -4.28 -7.36 5.21
CA LYS A 111 -5.41 -6.60 5.77
C LYS A 111 -6.77 -7.20 5.40
N ASN A 112 -6.81 -8.09 4.40
CA ASN A 112 -7.99 -8.69 3.79
C ASN A 112 -8.11 -10.22 3.98
N HIS A 113 -7.19 -10.88 4.70
CA HIS A 113 -7.46 -12.21 5.25
C HIS A 113 -7.11 -12.23 6.74
N ARG A 114 -8.01 -11.62 7.52
CA ARG A 114 -8.16 -12.05 8.90
C ARG A 114 -8.69 -13.48 8.87
N GLU A 115 -8.34 -14.30 9.85
CA GLU A 115 -8.84 -15.70 10.00
C GLU A 115 -10.38 -15.84 10.05
N ASN A 116 -11.13 -14.73 9.92
CA ASN A 116 -12.59 -14.62 9.89
C ASN A 116 -13.16 -14.02 8.59
N ASP A 117 -12.38 -13.85 7.52
CA ASP A 117 -12.90 -13.30 6.26
C ASP A 117 -13.63 -14.39 5.45
N ASN A 118 -14.89 -14.09 5.09
CA ASN A 118 -15.79 -15.03 4.42
C ASN A 118 -15.35 -15.19 2.95
N PRO A 119 -15.23 -16.42 2.39
CA PRO A 119 -14.68 -16.67 1.04
C PRO A 119 -15.43 -16.02 -0.14
N GLN A 120 -16.53 -15.30 0.10
CA GLN A 120 -17.36 -14.69 -0.93
C GLN A 120 -17.03 -13.22 -1.23
N ASP A 121 -16.12 -12.58 -0.48
CA ASP A 121 -15.78 -11.17 -0.71
C ASP A 121 -14.80 -10.94 -1.90
N PHE A 122 -14.42 -11.99 -2.63
CA PHE A 122 -13.61 -11.89 -3.85
C PHE A 122 -14.48 -11.92 -5.10
N THR A 123 -15.24 -10.86 -5.35
CA THR A 123 -15.64 -10.55 -6.73
C THR A 123 -14.42 -10.01 -7.45
N THR A 124 -13.89 -10.83 -8.36
CA THR A 124 -12.86 -10.52 -9.33
C THR A 124 -13.23 -9.28 -10.13
N ASP A 125 -12.47 -8.20 -9.99
CA ASP A 125 -12.23 -7.22 -11.04
C ASP A 125 -11.03 -6.36 -10.64
N GLY A 126 -9.92 -6.52 -11.36
CA GLY A 126 -8.69 -5.79 -11.06
C GLY A 126 -7.43 -6.34 -11.72
N ARG A 127 -7.52 -6.75 -12.98
CA ARG A 127 -6.39 -6.73 -13.93
C ARG A 127 -6.86 -6.12 -15.22
#